data_AF-A0AAW6T0H0-F1
#
_entry.id   AF-A0AAW6T0H0-F1
#
_cell.length_a   1.000
_cell.length_b   1.000
_cell.length_c   1.000
_cell.angle_alpha   90.00
_cell.angle_beta   90.00
_cell.angle_gamma   90.00
#
_symmetry.space_group_name_H-M   'P 1'
#
loop_
_entity.id
_entity.type
_entity.pdbx_description
1 polymer ?
#
loop_
_entity_poly.entity_id
_entity_poly.type
_entity_poly.pdbx_seq_one_letter_code
_entity_poly.pdbx_strand_id
1 'polypeptide(L)'
;MIPHKFILQYLSGVNIYIANGEYWRLITPIFVHRDFTHLFFNSFSLLIFGPFLETTLEKKLFSLFYLGCGLMANIATYLFLPLTYGHVGASGAIFGLFGIYLALIVLKKIEVAKSTQIIIPLIAIAFIMTFLESNVNIIAHIFGLLSGFLFSLVYFFLKKK
;
A
#
# COMPACT_ATOMS: atom_id res chain seq x y z
N MET A 1 30.62 -4.22 0.26
CA MET A 1 29.43 -4.74 -0.44
C MET A 1 28.47 -5.42 0.54
N ILE A 2 27.96 -4.66 1.53
CA ILE A 2 27.28 -5.21 2.74
C ILE A 2 25.95 -4.50 3.16
N PRO A 3 25.57 -3.27 2.71
CA PRO A 3 24.32 -2.64 3.20
C PRO A 3 23.04 -3.40 2.80
N HIS A 4 22.96 -3.86 1.55
CA HIS A 4 21.71 -4.37 0.98
C HIS A 4 21.26 -5.71 1.57
N LYS A 5 22.20 -6.64 1.83
CA LYS A 5 21.87 -7.96 2.38
C LYS A 5 21.39 -7.87 3.83
N PHE A 6 22.01 -7.02 4.64
CA PHE A 6 21.59 -6.80 6.03
C PHE A 6 20.18 -6.20 6.10
N ILE A 7 19.92 -5.16 5.32
CA ILE A 7 18.60 -4.51 5.24
C ILE A 7 17.52 -5.52 4.86
N LEU A 8 17.74 -6.31 3.80
CA LEU A 8 16.76 -7.32 3.39
C LEU A 8 16.59 -8.42 4.43
N GLN A 9 17.66 -8.85 5.10
CA GLN A 9 17.58 -9.93 6.10
C GLN A 9 16.74 -9.53 7.32
N TYR A 10 16.90 -8.30 7.83
CA TYR A 10 16.26 -7.89 9.09
C TYR A 10 14.96 -7.11 8.93
N LEU A 11 14.76 -6.45 7.78
CA LEU A 11 13.65 -5.52 7.58
C LEU A 11 12.61 -6.01 6.56
N SER A 12 12.86 -7.12 5.85
CA SER A 12 11.84 -7.76 5.01
C SER A 12 10.78 -8.47 5.83
N GLY A 13 9.60 -8.59 5.24
CA GLY A 13 8.49 -9.34 5.80
C GLY A 13 8.76 -10.80 5.51
N VAL A 14 8.87 -11.62 6.54
CA VAL A 14 9.07 -13.08 6.40
C VAL A 14 8.17 -13.75 7.41
N ASN A 15 7.20 -14.53 6.93
CA ASN A 15 6.10 -15.03 7.74
C ASN A 15 6.58 -15.89 8.92
N ILE A 16 7.60 -16.73 8.73
CA ILE A 16 8.16 -17.55 9.83
C ILE A 16 8.77 -16.70 10.95
N TYR A 17 9.43 -15.59 10.63
CA TYR A 17 10.00 -14.72 11.66
C TYR A 17 8.94 -13.88 12.37
N ILE A 18 7.89 -13.47 11.65
CA ILE A 18 6.72 -12.82 12.25
C ILE A 18 6.05 -13.77 13.25
N ALA A 19 5.88 -15.06 12.88
CA ALA A 19 5.33 -16.08 13.77
C ALA A 19 6.19 -16.28 15.04
N ASN A 20 7.51 -16.08 14.92
CA ASN A 20 8.46 -16.19 16.03
C ASN A 20 8.62 -14.88 16.84
N GLY A 21 7.76 -13.88 16.63
CA GLY A 21 7.70 -12.66 17.45
C GLY A 21 8.39 -11.44 16.84
N GLU A 22 8.93 -11.52 15.63
CA GLU A 22 9.56 -10.38 14.95
C GLU A 22 8.52 -9.43 14.32
N TYR A 23 7.60 -8.89 15.12
CA TYR A 23 6.42 -8.15 14.65
C TYR A 23 6.75 -6.84 13.92
N TRP A 24 7.95 -6.27 14.10
CA TRP A 24 8.38 -5.11 13.32
C TRP A 24 8.38 -5.39 11.81
N ARG A 25 8.53 -6.66 11.41
CA ARG A 25 8.44 -7.12 10.02
C ARG A 25 7.06 -6.98 9.40
N LEU A 26 6.04 -6.57 10.17
CA LEU A 26 4.75 -6.14 9.61
C LEU A 26 4.76 -4.68 9.14
N ILE A 27 5.72 -3.87 9.57
CA ILE A 27 5.81 -2.44 9.25
C ILE A 27 7.04 -2.14 8.39
N THR A 28 8.21 -2.64 8.77
CA THR A 28 9.47 -2.35 8.09
C THR A 28 9.48 -2.65 6.58
N PRO A 29 8.78 -3.67 6.04
CA PRO A 29 8.86 -3.98 4.61
C PRO A 29 8.30 -2.88 3.72
N ILE A 30 7.42 -2.01 4.26
CA ILE A 30 6.84 -0.86 3.54
C ILE A 30 7.95 0.07 3.02
N PHE A 31 9.10 0.13 3.70
CA PHE A 31 10.20 1.03 3.38
C PHE A 31 11.34 0.35 2.61
N VAL A 32 11.32 -0.97 2.51
CA VAL A 32 12.41 -1.77 1.94
C VAL A 32 12.05 -2.15 0.51
N HIS A 33 13.03 -2.15 -0.38
CA HIS A 33 12.86 -2.53 -1.78
C HIS A 33 13.99 -3.46 -2.20
N ARG A 34 13.68 -4.42 -3.07
CA ARG A 34 14.60 -5.48 -3.50
C ARG A 34 15.63 -5.02 -4.53
N ASP A 35 15.29 -3.97 -5.29
CA ASP A 35 16.09 -3.42 -6.37
C ASP A 35 15.68 -1.96 -6.65
N PHE A 36 16.49 -1.25 -7.45
CA PHE A 36 16.24 0.15 -7.80
C PHE A 36 14.96 0.35 -8.59
N THR A 37 14.65 -0.53 -9.54
CA THR A 37 13.45 -0.44 -10.38
C THR A 37 12.19 -0.52 -9.52
N HIS A 38 12.17 -1.43 -8.55
CA HIS A 38 11.08 -1.57 -7.60
C HIS A 38 10.92 -0.32 -6.73
N LEU A 39 12.02 0.24 -6.21
CA LEU A 39 12.00 1.51 -5.47
C LEU A 39 11.49 2.66 -6.33
N PHE A 40 11.97 2.76 -7.57
CA PHE A 40 11.61 3.80 -8.51
C PHE A 40 10.11 3.81 -8.79
N PHE A 41 9.53 2.66 -9.16
CA PHE A 41 8.10 2.59 -9.50
C PHE A 41 7.18 2.82 -8.29
N ASN A 42 7.56 2.36 -7.10
CA ASN A 42 6.81 2.66 -5.88
C ASN A 42 6.89 4.16 -5.54
N SER A 43 8.08 4.75 -5.61
CA SER A 43 8.28 6.18 -5.32
C SER A 43 7.56 7.06 -6.34
N PHE A 44 7.62 6.68 -7.62
CA PHE A 44 6.93 7.39 -8.70
C PHE A 44 5.41 7.30 -8.54
N SER A 45 4.89 6.13 -8.19
CA SER A 45 3.46 5.97 -7.88
C SER A 45 3.07 6.81 -6.66
N LEU A 46 3.84 6.77 -5.58
CA LEU A 46 3.59 7.60 -4.40
C LEU A 46 3.64 9.10 -4.74
N LEU A 47 4.53 9.54 -5.63
CA LEU A 47 4.60 10.93 -6.10
C LEU A 47 3.38 11.35 -6.92
N ILE A 48 2.79 10.45 -7.71
CA ILE A 48 1.59 10.74 -8.50
C ILE A 48 0.34 10.84 -7.60
N PHE A 49 0.12 9.86 -6.72
CA PHE A 49 -1.13 9.74 -5.98
C PHE A 49 -1.07 10.40 -4.59
N GLY A 50 0.10 10.43 -3.97
CA GLY A 50 0.32 10.92 -2.61
C GLY A 50 -0.07 12.39 -2.42
N PRO A 51 0.49 13.35 -3.19
CA PRO A 51 0.26 14.78 -2.96
C PRO A 51 -1.21 15.19 -2.98
N PHE A 52 -2.00 14.64 -3.91
CA PHE A 52 -3.43 14.92 -4.00
C PHE A 52 -4.20 14.38 -2.78
N LEU A 53 -3.86 13.18 -2.32
CA LEU A 53 -4.50 12.59 -1.14
C LEU A 53 -4.03 13.26 0.16
N GLU A 54 -2.78 13.70 0.24
CA GLU A 54 -2.24 14.43 1.38
C GLU A 54 -2.95 15.78 1.57
N THR A 55 -3.19 16.52 0.49
CA THR A 55 -3.95 17.78 0.54
C THR A 55 -5.43 17.55 0.87
N THR A 56 -6.02 16.44 0.41
CA THR A 56 -7.43 16.10 0.67
C THR A 56 -7.68 15.59 2.09
N LEU A 57 -6.76 14.80 2.67
CA LEU A 57 -6.91 14.18 3.99
C LEU A 57 -6.21 14.92 5.14
N GLU A 58 -5.32 15.86 4.83
CA GLU A 58 -4.31 16.43 5.72
C GLU A 58 -3.14 15.47 6.03
N LYS A 59 -1.94 16.03 6.20
CA LYS A 59 -0.66 15.31 6.31
C LYS A 59 -0.64 14.17 7.33
N LYS A 60 -1.17 14.42 8.53
CA LYS A 60 -1.17 13.44 9.62
C LYS A 60 -2.03 12.22 9.28
N LEU A 61 -3.23 12.47 8.75
CA LEU A 61 -4.18 11.41 8.41
C LEU A 61 -3.72 10.63 7.19
N PHE A 62 -3.17 11.31 6.18
CA PHE A 62 -2.55 10.67 5.02
C PHE A 62 -1.45 9.69 5.44
N SER A 63 -0.53 10.13 6.32
CA SER A 63 0.55 9.27 6.81
C SER A 63 0.01 8.07 7.59
N LEU A 64 -0.99 8.28 8.45
CA LEU A 64 -1.62 7.21 9.22
C LEU A 64 -2.32 6.19 8.30
N PHE A 65 -3.06 6.67 7.29
CA PHE A 65 -3.76 5.80 6.36
C PHE A 65 -2.79 5.03 5.48
N TYR A 66 -1.75 5.68 4.96
CA TYR A 66 -0.70 5.03 4.17
C TYR A 66 -0.03 3.89 4.96
N LEU A 67 0.42 4.17 6.18
CA LEU A 67 1.06 3.16 7.03
C LEU A 67 0.07 2.08 7.49
N GLY A 68 -1.16 2.45 7.82
CA GLY A 68 -2.22 1.51 8.20
C GLY A 68 -2.57 0.55 7.06
N CYS A 69 -2.67 1.04 5.82
CA CYS A 69 -2.94 0.19 4.66
C CYS A 69 -1.78 -0.77 4.41
N GLY A 70 -0.54 -0.28 4.50
CA GLY A 70 0.65 -1.13 4.39
C GLY A 70 0.70 -2.21 5.48
N LEU A 71 0.36 -1.85 6.73
CA LEU A 71 0.25 -2.81 7.83
C LEU A 71 -0.82 -3.86 7.54
N MET A 72 -2.03 -3.46 7.11
CA MET A 72 -3.10 -4.41 6.80
C MET A 72 -2.75 -5.32 5.64
N ALA A 73 -2.07 -4.81 4.61
CA ALA A 73 -1.55 -5.61 3.50
C ALA A 73 -0.52 -6.66 3.97
N ASN A 74 0.37 -6.28 4.89
CA ASN A 74 1.38 -7.18 5.44
C ASN A 74 0.77 -8.21 6.42
N ILE A 75 -0.24 -7.82 7.21
CA ILE A 75 -1.01 -8.75 8.05
C ILE A 75 -1.73 -9.77 7.16
N ALA A 76 -2.39 -9.33 6.08
CA ALA A 76 -3.04 -10.25 5.15
C ALA A 76 -2.02 -11.21 4.50
N THR A 77 -0.86 -10.69 4.10
CA THR A 77 0.25 -11.51 3.59
C THR A 77 0.68 -12.57 4.61
N TYR A 78 0.81 -12.19 5.88
CA TYR A 78 1.13 -13.12 6.97
C TYR A 78 0.06 -14.20 7.17
N LEU A 79 -1.21 -13.84 7.10
CA LEU A 79 -2.33 -14.75 7.36
C LEU A 79 -2.62 -15.71 6.21
N PHE A 80 -2.44 -15.27 4.95
CA PHE A 80 -2.90 -16.02 3.78
C PHE A 80 -1.78 -16.66 2.96
N LEU A 81 -0.52 -16.27 3.14
CA LEU A 81 0.61 -16.86 2.42
C LEU A 81 1.47 -17.78 3.31
N PRO A 82 2.20 -18.76 2.71
CA PRO A 82 2.99 -19.73 3.46
C PRO A 82 4.00 -19.09 4.42
N LEU A 83 4.40 -19.81 5.47
CA LEU A 83 5.42 -19.33 6.43
C LEU A 83 6.78 -19.04 5.78
N THR A 84 7.07 -19.68 4.64
CA THR A 84 8.28 -19.43 3.84
C THR A 84 8.21 -18.18 2.98
N TYR A 85 7.06 -17.51 2.91
CA TYR A 85 6.89 -16.34 2.05
C TYR A 85 7.64 -15.12 2.60
N GLY A 86 8.37 -14.46 1.68
CA GLY A 86 9.14 -13.25 1.96
C GLY A 86 8.72 -12.11 1.04
N HIS A 87 8.59 -10.89 1.57
CA HIS A 87 8.19 -9.72 0.79
C HIS A 87 8.84 -8.43 1.27
N VAL A 88 8.89 -7.46 0.35
CA VAL A 88 9.33 -6.08 0.56
C VAL A 88 8.53 -5.17 -0.37
N GLY A 89 8.44 -3.88 -0.07
CA GLY A 89 7.89 -2.87 -0.96
C GLY A 89 6.73 -2.10 -0.36
N ALA A 90 6.61 -0.86 -0.80
CA ALA A 90 5.52 0.05 -0.45
C ALA A 90 4.18 -0.28 -1.13
N SER A 91 4.15 -1.20 -2.10
CA SER A 91 3.04 -1.33 -3.04
C SER A 91 1.71 -1.67 -2.37
N GLY A 92 1.68 -2.46 -1.28
CA GLY A 92 0.46 -2.68 -0.51
C GLY A 92 -0.13 -1.38 0.08
N ALA A 93 0.71 -0.48 0.57
CA ALA A 93 0.30 0.85 1.04
C ALA A 93 -0.20 1.74 -0.12
N ILE A 94 0.47 1.67 -1.28
CA ILE A 94 0.07 2.40 -2.50
C ILE A 94 -1.28 1.91 -3.02
N PHE A 95 -1.53 0.59 -3.01
CA PHE A 95 -2.86 0.07 -3.32
C PHE A 95 -3.91 0.56 -2.31
N GLY A 96 -3.53 0.75 -1.05
CA GLY A 96 -4.32 1.51 -0.08
C GLY A 96 -4.68 2.92 -0.53
N LEU A 97 -3.72 3.66 -1.08
CA LEU A 97 -4.00 4.98 -1.68
C LEU A 97 -5.03 4.89 -2.82
N PHE A 98 -4.99 3.84 -3.64
CA PHE A 98 -6.00 3.62 -4.68
C PHE A 98 -7.38 3.37 -4.07
N GLY A 99 -7.45 2.57 -3.00
CA GLY A 99 -8.68 2.35 -2.24
C GLY A 99 -9.26 3.64 -1.67
N ILE A 100 -8.42 4.49 -1.08
CA ILE A 100 -8.80 5.81 -0.57
C ILE A 100 -9.36 6.66 -1.71
N TYR A 101 -8.66 6.72 -2.83
CA TYR A 101 -9.06 7.50 -3.99
C TYR A 101 -10.44 7.08 -4.52
N LEU A 102 -10.66 5.77 -4.66
CA LEU A 102 -11.96 5.22 -5.06
C LEU A 102 -13.07 5.53 -4.05
N ALA A 103 -12.78 5.44 -2.75
CA ALA A 103 -13.74 5.79 -1.71
C ALA A 103 -14.13 7.28 -1.76
N LEU A 104 -13.17 8.18 -2.01
CA LEU A 104 -13.45 9.62 -2.13
C LEU A 104 -14.37 9.93 -3.32
N ILE A 105 -14.22 9.21 -4.45
CA ILE A 105 -15.14 9.31 -5.60
C ILE A 105 -16.54 8.83 -5.20
N VAL A 106 -16.63 7.62 -4.64
CA VAL A 106 -17.93 7.01 -4.25
C VAL A 106 -18.68 7.88 -3.24
N LEU A 107 -17.95 8.44 -2.27
CA LEU A 107 -18.48 9.34 -1.24
C LEU A 107 -18.75 10.76 -1.75
N LYS A 108 -18.46 11.06 -3.02
CA LYS A 108 -18.56 12.39 -3.65
C LYS A 108 -17.79 13.47 -2.87
N LYS A 109 -16.63 13.10 -2.30
CA LYS A 109 -15.71 14.01 -1.59
C LYS A 109 -14.74 14.71 -2.54
N ILE A 110 -14.55 14.16 -3.73
CA ILE A 110 -13.79 14.76 -4.82
C ILE A 110 -14.61 14.66 -6.10
N GLU A 111 -14.51 15.67 -6.96
CA GLU A 111 -15.02 15.60 -8.32
C GLU A 111 -13.93 15.06 -9.25
N VAL A 112 -14.28 14.11 -10.10
CA VAL A 112 -13.38 13.63 -11.15
C VAL A 112 -13.33 14.68 -12.26
N ALA A 113 -12.54 15.74 -12.04
CA ALA A 113 -12.25 16.74 -13.06
C ALA A 113 -11.38 16.14 -14.17
N LYS A 114 -11.32 16.79 -15.35
CA LYS A 114 -10.44 16.39 -16.46
C LYS A 114 -8.99 16.15 -16.01
N SER A 115 -8.49 16.92 -15.03
CA SER A 115 -7.13 16.80 -14.49
C SER A 115 -6.88 15.51 -13.70
N THR A 116 -7.92 14.87 -13.19
CA THR A 116 -7.80 13.65 -12.37
C THR A 116 -8.34 12.39 -13.08
N GLN A 117 -8.89 12.55 -14.29
CA GLN A 117 -9.40 11.44 -15.10
C GLN A 117 -8.32 10.40 -15.43
N ILE A 118 -7.05 10.80 -15.54
CA ILE A 118 -5.93 9.88 -15.82
C ILE A 118 -5.59 8.96 -14.64
N ILE A 119 -6.00 9.30 -13.41
CA ILE A 119 -5.74 8.48 -12.22
C ILE A 119 -6.51 7.15 -12.30
N ILE A 120 -7.76 7.17 -12.75
CA ILE A 120 -8.60 5.98 -12.84
C ILE A 120 -7.99 4.89 -13.75
N PRO A 121 -7.60 5.17 -15.01
CA PRO A 121 -6.96 4.17 -15.86
C PRO A 121 -5.61 3.73 -15.29
N LEU A 122 -4.83 4.58 -14.62
CA LEU A 122 -3.58 4.16 -13.96
C LEU A 122 -3.84 3.16 -12.82
N ILE A 123 -4.86 3.41 -11.99
CA ILE A 123 -5.29 2.46 -10.94
C ILE A 123 -5.74 1.14 -11.58
N ALA A 124 -6.53 1.20 -12.66
CA ALA A 124 -7.01 0.01 -13.35
C ALA A 124 -5.85 -0.81 -13.96
N ILE A 125 -4.89 -0.14 -14.60
CA ILE A 125 -3.69 -0.78 -15.15
C ILE A 125 -2.87 -1.42 -14.02
N ALA A 126 -2.61 -0.71 -12.92
CA ALA A 126 -1.87 -1.26 -11.79
C ALA A 126 -2.58 -2.48 -11.19
N PHE A 127 -3.91 -2.44 -11.08
CA PHE A 127 -4.71 -3.56 -10.62
C PHE A 127 -4.63 -4.75 -11.57
N ILE A 128 -4.71 -4.55 -12.88
CA ILE A 128 -4.56 -5.62 -13.87
C ILE A 128 -3.15 -6.23 -13.81
N MET A 129 -2.11 -5.38 -13.80
CA MET A 129 -0.70 -5.82 -13.72
C MET A 129 -0.40 -6.65 -12.47
N THR A 130 -1.18 -6.47 -11.40
CA THR A 130 -1.08 -7.30 -10.17
C THR A 130 -1.24 -8.78 -10.46
N PHE A 131 -2.07 -9.14 -11.44
CA PHE A 131 -2.35 -10.54 -11.79
C PHE A 131 -1.50 -11.05 -12.96
N LEU A 132 -0.82 -10.16 -13.68
CA LEU A 132 0.02 -10.52 -14.83
C LEU A 132 1.49 -10.74 -14.43
N GLU A 133 1.94 -10.09 -13.37
CA GLU A 133 3.33 -10.16 -12.90
C GLU A 133 3.51 -11.26 -11.84
N SER A 134 4.34 -12.26 -12.14
CA SER A 134 4.55 -13.44 -11.28
C SER A 134 5.23 -13.14 -9.94
N ASN A 135 5.89 -11.98 -9.81
CA ASN A 135 6.62 -11.58 -8.62
C ASN A 135 5.88 -10.53 -7.78
N VAL A 136 4.56 -10.40 -7.96
CA VAL A 136 3.71 -9.47 -7.21
C VAL A 136 2.99 -10.19 -6.07
N ASN A 137 2.95 -9.55 -4.91
CA ASN A 137 2.13 -10.00 -3.78
C ASN A 137 0.67 -9.56 -3.99
N ILE A 138 -0.09 -10.42 -4.66
CA ILE A 138 -1.51 -10.20 -4.96
C ILE A 138 -2.33 -9.95 -3.68
N ILE A 139 -2.05 -10.70 -2.60
CA ILE A 139 -2.75 -10.56 -1.32
C ILE A 139 -2.54 -9.16 -0.75
N ALA A 140 -1.29 -8.68 -0.71
CA ALA A 140 -0.99 -7.34 -0.23
C ALA A 140 -1.70 -6.26 -1.04
N HIS A 141 -1.79 -6.39 -2.36
CA HIS A 141 -2.44 -5.41 -3.22
C HIS A 141 -3.97 -5.37 -3.00
N ILE A 142 -4.62 -6.54 -2.93
CA ILE A 142 -6.06 -6.64 -2.69
C ILE A 142 -6.40 -6.05 -1.31
N PHE A 143 -5.72 -6.50 -0.26
CA PHE A 143 -6.02 -6.05 1.10
C PHE A 143 -5.58 -4.61 1.37
N GLY A 144 -4.51 -4.15 0.71
CA GLY A 144 -4.15 -2.74 0.65
C GLY A 144 -5.33 -1.91 0.13
N LEU A 145 -5.81 -2.21 -1.08
CA LEU A 145 -6.95 -1.50 -1.69
C LEU A 145 -8.20 -1.53 -0.81
N LEU A 146 -8.59 -2.70 -0.31
CA LEU A 146 -9.76 -2.84 0.56
C LEU A 146 -9.62 -2.03 1.85
N SER A 147 -8.44 -2.07 2.49
CA SER A 147 -8.20 -1.33 3.73
C SER A 147 -8.30 0.19 3.53
N GLY A 148 -7.69 0.74 2.48
CA GLY A 148 -7.78 2.17 2.18
C GLY A 148 -9.20 2.64 1.88
N PHE A 149 -9.96 1.81 1.15
CA PHE A 149 -11.37 2.07 0.88
C PHE A 149 -12.19 2.10 2.18
N LEU A 150 -12.02 1.07 3.03
CA LEU A 150 -12.73 0.94 4.30
C LEU A 150 -12.34 2.03 5.31
N PHE A 151 -11.05 2.36 5.46
CA PHE A 151 -10.60 3.44 6.35
C PHE A 151 -11.24 4.77 5.97
N SER A 152 -11.34 5.06 4.68
CA SER A 152 -11.98 6.27 4.18
C SER A 152 -13.49 6.26 4.45
N LEU A 153 -14.18 5.15 4.19
CA LEU A 153 -15.60 5.01 4.50
C LEU A 153 -15.88 5.25 5.99
N VAL A 154 -15.12 4.58 6.88
CA VAL A 154 -15.27 4.70 8.32
C VAL A 154 -15.00 6.14 8.77
N TYR A 155 -13.90 6.74 8.33
CA TYR A 155 -13.55 8.11 8.73
C TYR A 155 -14.62 9.13 8.31
N PHE A 156 -15.07 9.13 7.06
CA PHE A 156 -16.07 10.08 6.59
C PHE A 156 -17.49 9.78 7.08
N PHE A 157 -17.79 8.53 7.46
CA PHE A 157 -19.03 8.18 8.14
C PHE A 157 -19.03 8.74 9.57
N LEU A 158 -17.94 8.59 10.31
CA LEU A 158 -17.82 9.09 11.69
C LEU A 158 -17.75 10.63 11.76
N LYS A 159 -17.13 11.28 10.77
CA LYS A 159 -17.04 12.75 10.67
C LYS A 159 -18.36 13.43 10.27
N LYS A 160 -19.40 12.67 9.88
CA LYS A 160 -20.71 13.22 9.48
C LYS A 160 -21.62 13.58 10.67
N LYS A 161 -21.07 13.66 11.90
CA LYS A 161 -21.70 14.23 13.09
C LYS A 161 -21.01 15.54 13.44
#